data_AF-A0A0E3Y8P3-F1
#
_entry.id   AF-A0A0E3Y8P3-F1
#
_cell.length_a   1.000
_cell.length_b   1.000
_cell.length_c   1.000
_cell.angle_alpha   90.00
_cell.angle_beta   90.00
_cell.angle_gamma   90.00
#
_symmetry.space_group_name_H-M   'P 1'
#
loop_
_entity.id
_entity.type
_entity.pdbx_description
1 polymer ?
#
loop_
_entity_poly.entity_id
_entity_poly.type
_entity_poly.pdbx_seq_one_letter_code
_entity_poly.pdbx_strand_id
1 'polypeptide(L)'
;MDRKFSQATVSVRAGLNNDEQYGCVVPPITLSSTYNFLGFNKPRAYDYSRRSNPTRDVVQRLLAELETGGIGSIITSSGMSAIYLICMTFLKPGDLVIAPHDCYGGTYRLLCALHERGLYEVNFVDQSDYCLLMKLSLSPRLKLVFIETPSNPLLRVVDISAICKMVHESNKNALCIVDNTFMSPVFQQPLVLGADLVIHSCTKYLNGHSDLVSGVVVVKDSKYLSELTWWANVLGISASAFDSYQLLRGVRTLTPRILQQQRNAQDIICFLENVPQIEILYYPGLLNNSGYNIAVQQQRGFGAIFSFELDITKVSIDDFLSSLRLFTLAESFGGVESLIAHPATMTHAAMSKEVRDRAGISDRLFRVSVGIEDSNDLIYDLKNALGIM
;
A
#
# COMPACT_ATOMS: atom_id res chain seq x y z
N MET A 1 13.99 12.52 -28.97
CA MET A 1 13.39 11.64 -27.96
C MET A 1 12.35 12.46 -27.24
N ASP A 2 11.09 12.04 -27.26
CA ASP A 2 10.05 12.75 -26.52
C ASP A 2 10.36 12.71 -25.03
N ARG A 3 10.39 13.89 -24.40
CA ARG A 3 10.64 14.03 -22.97
C ARG A 3 9.48 13.36 -22.22
N LYS A 4 9.76 12.30 -21.45
CA LYS A 4 8.78 11.74 -20.52
C LYS A 4 8.47 12.76 -19.43
N PHE A 5 7.19 12.96 -19.14
CA PHE A 5 6.74 13.85 -18.07
C PHE A 5 7.05 13.25 -16.69
N SER A 6 7.15 14.10 -15.66
CA SER A 6 7.33 13.65 -14.28
C SER A 6 6.05 13.00 -13.75
N GLN A 7 6.18 12.10 -12.76
CA GLN A 7 5.02 11.49 -12.09
C GLN A 7 4.03 12.55 -11.58
N ALA A 8 4.51 13.66 -11.03
CA ALA A 8 3.65 14.78 -10.60
C ALA A 8 2.81 15.35 -11.75
N THR A 9 3.40 15.50 -12.94
CA THR A 9 2.69 15.98 -14.13
C THR A 9 1.66 14.96 -14.60
N VAL A 10 2.04 13.69 -14.64
CA VAL A 10 1.14 12.57 -15.02
C VAL A 10 -0.06 12.50 -14.08
N SER A 11 0.16 12.52 -12.76
CA SER A 11 -0.89 12.54 -11.73
C SER A 11 -1.90 13.66 -11.93
N VAL A 12 -1.44 14.88 -12.21
CA VAL A 12 -2.32 16.05 -12.39
C VAL A 12 -3.09 15.98 -13.71
N ARG A 13 -2.44 15.55 -14.79
CA ARG A 13 -2.99 15.65 -16.16
C ARG A 13 -3.87 14.48 -16.56
N ALA A 14 -3.87 13.39 -15.80
CA ALA A 14 -4.63 12.19 -16.10
C ALA A 14 -6.13 12.46 -16.36
N GLY A 15 -6.57 12.07 -17.56
CA GLY A 15 -7.94 12.23 -18.02
C GLY A 15 -8.38 13.67 -18.29
N LEU A 16 -7.50 14.67 -18.13
CA LEU A 16 -7.85 16.06 -18.41
C LEU A 16 -8.00 16.31 -19.91
N ASN A 17 -9.07 17.01 -20.29
CA ASN A 17 -9.31 17.49 -21.65
C ASN A 17 -9.36 16.38 -22.72
N ASN A 18 -9.93 15.23 -22.36
CA ASN A 18 -10.06 14.05 -23.22
C ASN A 18 -11.53 13.73 -23.60
N ASP A 19 -12.47 14.61 -23.26
CA ASP A 19 -13.88 14.46 -23.64
C ASP A 19 -14.14 15.10 -25.01
N GLU A 20 -14.27 14.27 -26.04
CA GLU A 20 -14.55 14.71 -27.41
C GLU A 20 -16.01 15.14 -27.63
N GLN A 21 -16.94 14.76 -26.75
CA GLN A 21 -18.36 15.06 -26.93
C GLN A 21 -18.72 16.47 -26.47
N TYR A 22 -18.26 16.87 -25.29
CA TYR A 22 -18.59 18.18 -24.71
C TYR A 22 -17.38 19.03 -24.34
N GLY A 23 -16.14 18.53 -24.51
CA GLY A 23 -14.93 19.28 -24.18
C GLY A 23 -14.72 19.44 -22.67
N CYS A 24 -15.24 18.53 -21.83
CA CYS A 24 -15.04 18.60 -20.39
C CYS A 24 -13.54 18.57 -20.02
N VAL A 25 -13.09 19.59 -19.29
CA VAL A 25 -11.70 19.64 -18.78
C VAL A 25 -11.44 18.50 -17.81
N VAL A 26 -12.39 18.19 -16.92
CA VAL A 26 -12.33 17.05 -15.99
C VAL A 26 -13.21 15.92 -16.56
N PRO A 27 -12.76 14.65 -16.56
CA PRO A 27 -13.52 13.58 -17.20
C PRO A 27 -14.86 13.35 -16.47
N PRO A 28 -15.96 13.11 -17.21
CA PRO A 28 -17.26 12.85 -16.62
C PRO A 28 -17.30 11.53 -15.85
N ILE A 29 -18.19 11.45 -14.87
CA ILE A 29 -18.45 10.22 -14.10
C ILE A 29 -19.48 9.37 -14.84
N THR A 30 -19.05 8.22 -15.38
CA THR A 30 -19.91 7.31 -16.13
C THR A 30 -20.50 6.27 -15.18
N LEU A 31 -21.65 6.59 -14.58
CA LEU A 31 -22.34 5.71 -13.63
C LEU A 31 -23.14 4.57 -14.29
N SER A 32 -23.33 4.62 -15.62
CA SER A 32 -24.16 3.63 -16.32
C SER A 32 -23.66 2.20 -16.09
N SER A 33 -24.59 1.30 -15.81
CA SER A 33 -24.31 -0.13 -15.68
C SER A 33 -24.15 -0.81 -17.04
N THR A 34 -24.87 -0.34 -18.06
CA THR A 34 -24.94 -0.95 -19.40
C THR A 34 -24.71 0.09 -20.48
N TYR A 35 -24.27 -0.37 -21.65
CA TYR A 35 -24.00 0.46 -22.82
C TYR A 35 -24.69 -0.15 -24.04
N ASN A 36 -25.24 0.69 -24.92
CA ASN A 36 -25.94 0.20 -26.09
C ASN A 36 -24.97 -0.40 -27.12
N PHE A 37 -25.44 -1.43 -27.82
CA PHE A 37 -24.73 -1.97 -28.99
C PHE A 37 -25.01 -1.08 -30.20
N LEU A 38 -24.12 -1.12 -31.20
CA LEU A 38 -24.34 -0.44 -32.49
C LEU A 38 -25.39 -1.15 -33.37
N GLY A 39 -25.79 -2.36 -32.97
CA GLY A 39 -26.75 -3.24 -33.64
C GLY A 39 -26.60 -4.67 -33.12
N PHE A 40 -27.38 -5.61 -33.69
CA PHE A 40 -27.27 -7.02 -33.34
C PHE A 40 -25.83 -7.54 -33.50
N ASN A 41 -25.28 -8.12 -32.42
CA ASN A 41 -23.92 -8.65 -32.35
C ASN A 41 -22.78 -7.64 -32.66
N LYS A 42 -22.99 -6.36 -32.36
CA LYS A 42 -21.98 -5.28 -32.54
C LYS A 42 -21.74 -4.50 -31.24
N PRO A 43 -20.99 -5.06 -30.27
CA PRO A 43 -20.68 -4.37 -29.02
C PRO A 43 -19.84 -3.13 -29.26
N ARG A 44 -20.00 -2.12 -28.40
CA ARG A 44 -19.04 -1.00 -28.31
C ARG A 44 -17.83 -1.43 -27.48
N ALA A 45 -16.87 -0.53 -27.30
CA ALA A 45 -15.73 -0.73 -26.40
C ALA A 45 -16.18 -1.05 -24.96
N TYR A 46 -17.31 -0.47 -24.54
CA TYR A 46 -17.97 -0.73 -23.26
C TYR A 46 -19.32 -1.41 -23.51
N ASP A 47 -19.63 -2.41 -22.70
CA ASP A 47 -20.88 -3.21 -22.75
C ASP A 47 -21.55 -3.28 -21.36
N TYR A 48 -20.77 -3.61 -20.32
CA TYR A 48 -21.24 -3.76 -18.95
C TYR A 48 -20.20 -3.29 -17.92
N SER A 49 -20.60 -2.44 -16.98
CA SER A 49 -19.72 -1.70 -16.07
C SER A 49 -18.88 -2.58 -15.12
N ARG A 50 -19.35 -3.79 -14.80
CA ARG A 50 -18.56 -4.78 -14.01
C ARG A 50 -17.31 -5.24 -14.78
N ARG A 51 -17.39 -5.30 -16.11
CA ARG A 51 -16.29 -5.72 -16.99
C ARG A 51 -15.37 -4.53 -17.29
N SER A 52 -15.93 -3.43 -17.77
CA SER A 52 -15.19 -2.23 -18.19
C SER A 52 -16.03 -0.98 -17.96
N ASN A 53 -15.38 0.12 -17.55
CA ASN A 53 -16.07 1.38 -17.28
C ASN A 53 -15.15 2.54 -17.68
N PRO A 54 -15.62 3.54 -18.45
CA PRO A 54 -14.77 4.64 -18.94
C PRO A 54 -14.08 5.42 -17.81
N THR A 55 -14.78 5.69 -16.71
CA THR A 55 -14.22 6.42 -15.56
C THR A 55 -13.15 5.58 -14.86
N ARG A 56 -13.40 4.29 -14.62
CA ARG A 56 -12.41 3.38 -14.02
C ARG A 56 -11.18 3.19 -14.90
N ASP A 57 -11.36 3.12 -16.22
CA ASP A 57 -10.26 2.93 -17.17
C ASP A 57 -9.29 4.11 -17.21
N VAL A 58 -9.77 5.35 -17.03
CA VAL A 58 -8.90 6.53 -16.89
C VAL A 58 -7.93 6.34 -15.73
N VAL A 59 -8.44 5.86 -14.60
CA VAL A 59 -7.63 5.68 -13.38
C VAL A 59 -6.73 4.46 -13.48
N GLN A 60 -7.19 3.38 -14.12
CA GLN A 60 -6.36 2.20 -14.38
C GLN A 60 -5.13 2.55 -15.22
N ARG A 61 -5.31 3.38 -16.26
CA ARG A 61 -4.18 3.86 -17.07
C ARG A 61 -3.23 4.75 -16.25
N LEU A 62 -3.79 5.68 -15.47
CA LEU A 62 -3.00 6.54 -14.60
C LEU A 62 -2.12 5.74 -13.62
N LEU A 63 -2.71 4.81 -12.87
CA LEU A 63 -1.98 4.06 -11.85
C LEU A 63 -0.93 3.13 -12.48
N ALA A 64 -1.20 2.61 -13.69
CA ALA A 64 -0.21 1.87 -14.45
C ALA A 64 0.98 2.74 -14.87
N GLU A 65 0.73 4.00 -15.26
CA GLU A 65 1.79 4.94 -15.66
C GLU A 65 2.62 5.44 -14.48
N LEU A 66 2.02 5.58 -13.29
CA LEU A 66 2.71 6.03 -12.08
C LEU A 66 3.71 4.99 -11.53
N GLU A 67 3.43 3.70 -11.70
CA GLU A 67 4.40 2.64 -11.43
C GLU A 67 5.27 2.42 -12.68
N THR A 68 6.49 2.96 -12.68
CA THR A 68 7.39 2.89 -13.82
C THR A 68 7.60 1.44 -14.28
N GLY A 69 7.29 1.17 -15.54
CA GLY A 69 7.32 -0.18 -16.11
C GLY A 69 5.97 -0.91 -16.08
N GLY A 70 4.95 -0.30 -15.47
CA GLY A 70 3.56 -0.75 -15.55
C GLY A 70 3.00 -0.59 -16.95
N ILE A 71 2.31 -1.63 -17.43
CA ILE A 71 1.65 -1.67 -18.74
C ILE A 71 0.13 -1.68 -18.62
N GLY A 72 -0.40 -1.96 -17.42
CA GLY A 72 -1.83 -1.92 -17.12
C GLY A 72 -2.08 -2.11 -15.64
N SER A 73 -3.31 -1.81 -15.21
CA SER A 73 -3.73 -2.05 -13.83
C SER A 73 -5.22 -2.39 -13.73
N ILE A 74 -5.60 -3.02 -12.63
CA ILE A 74 -6.97 -3.42 -12.31
C ILE A 74 -7.33 -2.80 -10.97
N ILE A 75 -8.36 -1.95 -10.95
CA ILE A 75 -8.82 -1.30 -9.71
C ILE A 75 -9.95 -2.13 -9.08
N THR A 76 -9.77 -2.46 -7.81
CA THR A 76 -10.66 -3.30 -7.01
C THR A 76 -11.36 -2.49 -5.92
N SER A 77 -12.44 -3.06 -5.38
CA SER A 77 -13.26 -2.45 -4.31
C SER A 77 -12.51 -2.27 -2.98
N SER A 78 -11.37 -2.93 -2.79
CA SER A 78 -10.47 -2.71 -1.64
C SER A 78 -9.05 -3.21 -1.94
N GLY A 79 -8.08 -2.82 -1.11
CA GLY A 79 -6.73 -3.40 -1.14
C GLY A 79 -6.74 -4.92 -0.90
N MET A 80 -7.62 -5.39 0.00
CA MET A 80 -7.79 -6.83 0.23
C MET A 80 -8.34 -7.56 -1.00
N SER A 81 -9.22 -6.91 -1.76
CA SER A 81 -9.72 -7.45 -3.03
C SER A 81 -8.63 -7.54 -4.10
N ALA A 82 -7.61 -6.67 -4.06
CA ALA A 82 -6.44 -6.77 -4.95
C ALA A 82 -5.57 -7.99 -4.61
N ILE A 83 -5.30 -8.23 -3.33
CA ILE A 83 -4.60 -9.44 -2.86
C ILE A 83 -5.42 -10.69 -3.23
N TYR A 84 -6.73 -10.67 -2.95
CA TYR A 84 -7.63 -11.77 -3.26
C TYR A 84 -7.67 -12.08 -4.75
N LEU A 85 -7.70 -11.05 -5.61
CA LEU A 85 -7.64 -11.21 -7.07
C LEU A 85 -6.39 -11.99 -7.49
N ILE A 86 -5.22 -11.60 -6.98
CA ILE A 86 -3.94 -12.25 -7.30
C ILE A 86 -3.98 -13.72 -6.85
N CYS A 87 -4.42 -13.99 -5.62
CA CYS A 87 -4.51 -15.36 -5.11
C CYS A 87 -5.43 -16.22 -5.98
N MET A 88 -6.64 -15.75 -6.30
CA MET A 88 -7.60 -16.51 -7.11
C MET A 88 -7.17 -16.66 -8.58
N THR A 89 -6.36 -15.73 -9.09
CA THR A 89 -5.87 -15.77 -10.47
C THR A 89 -4.77 -16.81 -10.65
N PHE A 90 -3.81 -16.85 -9.72
CA PHE A 90 -2.56 -17.59 -9.94
C PHE A 90 -2.40 -18.85 -9.10
N LEU A 91 -3.13 -19.01 -8.00
CA LEU A 91 -2.99 -20.15 -7.10
C LEU A 91 -3.98 -21.27 -7.39
N LYS A 92 -3.51 -22.49 -7.17
CA LYS A 92 -4.28 -23.74 -7.19
C LYS A 92 -3.96 -24.55 -5.93
N PRO A 93 -4.82 -25.51 -5.54
CA PRO A 93 -4.54 -26.42 -4.44
C PRO A 93 -3.15 -27.07 -4.59
N GLY A 94 -2.36 -26.99 -3.52
CA GLY A 94 -0.98 -27.52 -3.48
C GLY A 94 0.12 -26.51 -3.81
N ASP A 95 -0.21 -25.34 -4.36
CA ASP A 95 0.75 -24.25 -4.54
C ASP A 95 1.21 -23.69 -3.18
N LEU A 96 2.42 -23.13 -3.16
CA LEU A 96 3.03 -22.49 -1.99
C LEU A 96 3.11 -20.97 -2.19
N VAL A 97 2.72 -20.25 -1.15
CA VAL A 97 2.86 -18.80 -1.00
C VAL A 97 3.90 -18.52 0.07
N ILE A 98 4.79 -17.57 -0.19
CA ILE A 98 5.66 -16.96 0.83
C ILE A 98 5.15 -15.55 1.10
N ALA A 99 4.99 -15.18 2.36
CA ALA A 99 4.57 -13.84 2.78
C ALA A 99 5.44 -13.33 3.94
N PRO A 100 5.54 -12.01 4.15
CA PRO A 100 6.26 -11.45 5.29
C PRO A 100 5.57 -11.83 6.61
N HIS A 101 6.34 -12.22 7.62
CA HIS A 101 5.81 -12.53 8.96
C HIS A 101 5.18 -11.33 9.66
N ASP A 102 5.55 -10.12 9.25
CA ASP A 102 5.10 -8.84 9.77
C ASP A 102 4.31 -8.04 8.72
N CYS A 103 3.67 -8.74 7.77
CA CYS A 103 2.72 -8.09 6.86
C CYS A 103 1.49 -7.56 7.60
N TYR A 104 0.75 -6.67 6.95
CA TYR A 104 -0.52 -6.16 7.44
C TYR A 104 -1.44 -7.30 7.94
N GLY A 105 -2.01 -7.14 9.14
CA GLY A 105 -2.89 -8.16 9.75
C GLY A 105 -4.08 -8.60 8.89
N GLY A 106 -4.59 -7.75 7.99
CA GLY A 106 -5.61 -8.16 7.01
C GLY A 106 -5.07 -9.10 5.93
N THR A 107 -3.84 -8.88 5.45
CA THR A 107 -3.12 -9.77 4.54
C THR A 107 -2.91 -11.13 5.20
N TYR A 108 -2.37 -11.15 6.43
CA TYR A 108 -2.20 -12.37 7.21
C TYR A 108 -3.53 -13.15 7.33
N ARG A 109 -4.60 -12.49 7.76
CA ARG A 109 -5.92 -13.11 7.94
C ARG A 109 -6.46 -13.70 6.64
N LEU A 110 -6.36 -13.00 5.52
CA LEU A 110 -6.82 -13.52 4.23
C LEU A 110 -6.02 -14.76 3.82
N LEU A 111 -4.68 -14.69 3.92
CA LEU A 111 -3.83 -15.78 3.49
C LEU A 111 -4.04 -17.04 4.34
N CYS A 112 -4.17 -16.90 5.66
CA CYS A 112 -4.50 -18.01 6.56
C CYS A 112 -5.88 -18.60 6.27
N ALA A 113 -6.92 -17.77 6.13
CA ALA A 113 -8.28 -18.25 5.93
C ALA A 113 -8.45 -19.04 4.62
N LEU A 114 -7.71 -18.67 3.56
CA LEU A 114 -7.72 -19.42 2.30
C LEU A 114 -6.85 -20.68 2.38
N HIS A 115 -5.74 -20.63 3.12
CA HIS A 115 -4.91 -21.80 3.40
C HIS A 115 -5.68 -22.89 4.17
N GLU A 116 -6.40 -22.53 5.24
CA GLU A 116 -7.21 -23.44 6.05
C GLU A 116 -8.32 -24.13 5.24
N ARG A 117 -8.75 -23.50 4.14
CA ARG A 117 -9.72 -24.07 3.19
C ARG A 117 -9.06 -24.98 2.14
N GLY A 118 -7.75 -25.21 2.21
CA GLY A 118 -7.01 -26.08 1.31
C GLY A 118 -6.75 -25.48 -0.08
N LEU A 119 -6.85 -24.16 -0.24
CA LEU A 119 -6.64 -23.52 -1.55
C LEU A 119 -5.16 -23.44 -1.94
N TYR A 120 -4.26 -23.39 -0.97
CA TYR A 120 -2.80 -23.34 -1.12
C TYR A 120 -2.14 -23.50 0.25
N GLU A 121 -0.80 -23.60 0.29
CA GLU A 121 0.02 -23.49 1.50
C GLU A 121 0.61 -22.08 1.63
N VAL A 122 0.75 -21.57 2.85
CA VAL A 122 1.41 -20.28 3.10
C VAL A 122 2.47 -20.39 4.18
N ASN A 123 3.65 -19.84 3.89
CA ASN A 123 4.74 -19.68 4.86
C ASN A 123 4.97 -18.18 5.13
N PHE A 124 4.79 -17.80 6.38
CA PHE A 124 5.13 -16.47 6.88
C PHE A 124 6.58 -16.46 7.34
N VAL A 125 7.40 -15.61 6.75
CA VAL A 125 8.86 -15.62 6.97
C VAL A 125 9.40 -14.22 7.26
N ASP A 126 10.47 -14.15 8.05
CA ASP A 126 11.31 -12.98 8.09
C ASP A 126 12.07 -12.89 6.75
N GLN A 127 11.75 -11.88 5.97
CA GLN A 127 12.32 -11.71 4.63
C GLN A 127 13.73 -11.13 4.63
N SER A 128 14.27 -10.79 5.81
CA SER A 128 15.70 -10.53 5.99
C SER A 128 16.54 -11.81 6.12
N ASP A 129 15.92 -12.97 6.39
CA ASP A 129 16.58 -14.28 6.37
C ASP A 129 16.67 -14.81 4.93
N TYR A 130 17.70 -14.36 4.22
CA TYR A 130 17.98 -14.82 2.85
C TYR A 130 18.26 -16.32 2.75
N CYS A 131 18.78 -16.96 3.81
CA CYS A 131 19.04 -18.40 3.79
C CYS A 131 17.73 -19.19 3.76
N LEU A 132 16.77 -18.84 4.62
CA LEU A 132 15.44 -19.44 4.64
C LEU A 132 14.68 -19.13 3.35
N LEU A 133 14.70 -17.87 2.89
CA LEU A 133 14.06 -17.49 1.64
C LEU A 133 14.62 -18.28 0.46
N MET A 134 15.95 -18.41 0.34
CA MET A 134 16.58 -19.18 -0.73
C MET A 134 16.12 -20.64 -0.70
N LYS A 135 16.11 -21.27 0.49
CA LYS A 135 15.64 -22.65 0.65
C LYS A 135 14.20 -22.83 0.17
N LEU A 136 13.30 -21.93 0.55
CA LEU A 136 11.89 -21.99 0.14
C LEU A 136 11.71 -21.67 -1.35
N SER A 137 12.55 -20.79 -1.90
CA SER A 137 12.53 -20.39 -3.30
C SER A 137 12.88 -21.51 -4.28
N LEU A 138 13.53 -22.58 -3.82
CA LEU A 138 13.82 -23.78 -4.59
C LEU A 138 12.63 -24.75 -4.70
N SER A 139 11.56 -24.53 -3.93
CA SER A 139 10.38 -25.39 -3.98
C SER A 139 9.70 -25.30 -5.34
N PRO A 140 9.45 -26.43 -6.04
CA PRO A 140 8.71 -26.42 -7.30
C PRO A 140 7.23 -26.02 -7.12
N ARG A 141 6.72 -26.05 -5.87
CA ARG A 141 5.37 -25.61 -5.52
C ARG A 141 5.27 -24.10 -5.33
N LEU A 142 6.39 -23.39 -5.17
CA LEU A 142 6.35 -21.95 -4.94
C LEU A 142 5.73 -21.25 -6.15
N LYS A 143 4.66 -20.49 -5.87
CA LYS A 143 3.94 -19.75 -6.90
C LYS A 143 3.96 -18.24 -6.68
N LEU A 144 3.82 -17.78 -5.44
CA LEU A 144 3.78 -16.35 -5.13
C LEU A 144 4.71 -16.03 -3.95
N VAL A 145 5.40 -14.90 -4.06
CA VAL A 145 6.17 -14.28 -2.98
C VAL A 145 5.65 -12.86 -2.78
N PHE A 146 4.90 -12.64 -1.70
CA PHE A 146 4.49 -11.31 -1.27
C PHE A 146 5.62 -10.62 -0.54
N ILE A 147 5.79 -9.33 -0.77
CA ILE A 147 6.78 -8.46 -0.11
C ILE A 147 6.02 -7.20 0.33
N GLU A 148 6.21 -6.77 1.57
CA GLU A 148 5.66 -5.53 2.11
C GLU A 148 6.82 -4.76 2.74
N THR A 149 7.18 -3.61 2.15
CA THR A 149 8.35 -2.84 2.61
C THR A 149 8.16 -1.33 2.38
N PRO A 150 8.22 -0.49 3.43
CA PRO A 150 8.38 -0.85 4.84
C PRO A 150 7.19 -1.65 5.39
N SER A 151 7.43 -2.54 6.36
CA SER A 151 6.37 -3.33 6.99
C SER A 151 5.52 -2.54 7.99
N ASN A 152 4.24 -2.88 8.11
CA ASN A 152 3.33 -2.31 9.11
C ASN A 152 3.29 -3.16 10.39
N PRO A 153 3.58 -2.63 11.61
CA PRO A 153 3.80 -1.23 11.96
C PRO A 153 5.26 -0.85 12.25
N LEU A 154 6.21 -1.79 12.23
CA LEU A 154 7.59 -1.56 12.70
C LEU A 154 8.54 -0.96 11.65
N LEU A 155 8.06 -0.80 10.41
CA LEU A 155 8.79 -0.18 9.32
C LEU A 155 10.13 -0.87 9.02
N ARG A 156 10.13 -2.20 9.06
CA ARG A 156 11.27 -2.99 8.59
C ARG A 156 11.35 -2.86 7.08
N VAL A 157 12.58 -2.72 6.57
CA VAL A 157 12.83 -2.58 5.13
C VAL A 157 13.61 -3.79 4.64
N VAL A 158 13.11 -4.40 3.57
CA VAL A 158 13.78 -5.51 2.87
C VAL A 158 14.15 -5.11 1.44
N ASP A 159 15.18 -5.74 0.89
CA ASP A 159 15.68 -5.42 -0.44
C ASP A 159 14.82 -6.12 -1.50
N ILE A 160 14.00 -5.34 -2.20
CA ILE A 160 13.09 -5.84 -3.23
C ILE A 160 13.90 -6.50 -4.35
N SER A 161 15.03 -5.89 -4.74
CA SER A 161 15.81 -6.36 -5.87
C SER A 161 16.51 -7.67 -5.57
N ALA A 162 17.10 -7.79 -4.38
CA ALA A 162 17.73 -9.03 -3.92
C ALA A 162 16.71 -10.18 -3.86
N ILE A 163 15.53 -9.94 -3.26
CA ILE A 163 14.48 -10.96 -3.15
C ILE A 163 13.97 -11.38 -4.53
N CYS A 164 13.62 -10.42 -5.39
CA CYS A 164 13.10 -10.73 -6.73
C CYS A 164 14.12 -11.51 -7.56
N LYS A 165 15.39 -11.06 -7.56
CA LYS A 165 16.46 -11.73 -8.29
C LYS A 165 16.65 -13.18 -7.81
N MET A 166 16.73 -13.40 -6.50
CA MET A 166 16.88 -14.73 -5.91
C MET A 166 15.72 -15.65 -6.32
N VAL A 167 14.48 -15.20 -6.21
CA VAL A 167 13.29 -15.99 -6.55
C VAL A 167 13.23 -16.31 -8.04
N HIS A 168 13.52 -15.35 -8.91
CA HIS A 168 13.47 -15.56 -10.36
C HIS A 168 14.61 -16.46 -10.85
N GLU A 169 15.78 -16.42 -10.22
CA GLU A 169 16.91 -17.31 -10.52
C GLU A 169 16.63 -18.75 -10.05
N SER A 170 16.00 -18.93 -8.90
CA SER A 170 15.71 -20.25 -8.33
C SER A 170 14.46 -20.92 -8.93
N ASN A 171 13.43 -20.13 -9.25
CA ASN A 171 12.14 -20.62 -9.72
C ASN A 171 11.45 -19.63 -10.67
N LYS A 172 11.57 -19.91 -11.97
CA LYS A 172 10.99 -19.09 -13.06
C LYS A 172 9.45 -19.04 -13.09
N ASN A 173 8.78 -19.91 -12.33
CA ASN A 173 7.31 -19.97 -12.30
C ASN A 173 6.71 -19.18 -11.13
N ALA A 174 7.55 -18.75 -10.19
CA ALA A 174 7.16 -17.94 -9.04
C ALA A 174 7.08 -16.46 -9.42
N LEU A 175 6.10 -15.76 -8.88
CA LEU A 175 5.92 -14.31 -9.06
C LEU A 175 6.25 -13.57 -7.78
N CYS A 176 6.93 -12.43 -7.92
CA CYS A 176 7.17 -11.49 -6.83
C CYS A 176 6.15 -10.35 -6.87
N ILE A 177 5.45 -10.15 -5.76
CA ILE A 177 4.38 -9.17 -5.62
C ILE A 177 4.74 -8.24 -4.48
N VAL A 178 4.82 -6.94 -4.77
CA VAL A 178 5.14 -5.94 -3.74
C VAL A 178 3.89 -5.15 -3.38
N ASP A 179 3.49 -5.18 -2.11
CA ASP A 179 2.56 -4.22 -1.55
C ASP A 179 3.31 -2.91 -1.29
N ASN A 180 3.06 -1.90 -2.12
CA ASN A 180 3.75 -0.62 -2.12
C ASN A 180 2.91 0.48 -1.45
N THR A 181 1.90 0.09 -0.65
CA THR A 181 0.94 1.02 -0.05
C THR A 181 1.62 2.09 0.84
N PHE A 182 2.67 1.73 1.59
CA PHE A 182 3.35 2.64 2.53
C PHE A 182 4.16 3.74 1.85
N MET A 183 4.75 3.45 0.68
CA MET A 183 5.62 4.40 -0.01
C MET A 183 4.92 5.13 -1.14
N SER A 184 3.82 4.56 -1.66
CA SER A 184 3.18 4.95 -2.92
C SER A 184 4.16 4.90 -4.11
N PRO A 185 3.69 5.13 -5.34
CA PRO A 185 4.58 5.27 -6.49
C PRO A 185 5.54 6.48 -6.39
N VAL A 186 5.30 7.43 -5.48
CA VAL A 186 6.16 8.61 -5.35
C VAL A 186 7.52 8.25 -4.76
N PHE A 187 7.55 7.45 -3.68
CA PHE A 187 8.79 7.14 -2.97
C PHE A 187 9.38 5.77 -3.28
N GLN A 188 8.65 4.83 -3.89
CA GLN A 188 9.20 3.54 -4.28
C GLN A 188 8.58 3.04 -5.58
N GLN A 189 9.39 2.32 -6.37
CA GLN A 189 9.03 1.84 -7.71
C GLN A 189 9.37 0.34 -7.85
N PRO A 190 8.56 -0.56 -7.31
CA PRO A 190 8.96 -1.97 -7.21
C PRO A 190 9.12 -2.70 -8.54
N LEU A 191 8.36 -2.31 -9.58
CA LEU A 191 8.47 -2.95 -10.91
C LEU A 191 9.84 -2.78 -11.57
N VAL A 192 10.53 -1.65 -11.29
CA VAL A 192 11.91 -1.44 -11.76
C VAL A 192 12.94 -2.16 -10.90
N LEU A 193 12.59 -2.49 -9.65
CA LEU A 193 13.45 -3.25 -8.73
C LEU A 193 13.38 -4.76 -8.97
N GLY A 194 12.35 -5.24 -9.69
CA GLY A 194 12.26 -6.65 -10.10
C GLY A 194 10.89 -7.27 -9.91
N ALA A 195 9.94 -6.60 -9.25
CA ALA A 195 8.61 -7.14 -9.01
C ALA A 195 7.85 -7.42 -10.32
N ASP A 196 7.05 -8.47 -10.32
CA ASP A 196 6.14 -8.83 -11.41
C ASP A 196 4.84 -8.02 -11.33
N LEU A 197 4.36 -7.81 -10.10
CA LEU A 197 3.11 -7.15 -9.76
C LEU A 197 3.33 -6.18 -8.59
N VAL A 198 2.59 -5.08 -8.60
CA VAL A 198 2.52 -4.14 -7.46
C VAL A 198 1.09 -3.99 -7.00
N ILE A 199 0.88 -4.02 -5.69
CA ILE A 199 -0.41 -3.77 -5.06
C ILE A 199 -0.36 -2.43 -4.35
N HIS A 200 -1.48 -1.71 -4.36
CA HIS A 200 -1.75 -0.65 -3.39
C HIS A 200 -3.13 -0.80 -2.78
N SER A 201 -3.27 -0.48 -1.50
CA SER A 201 -4.52 0.00 -0.94
C SER A 201 -4.69 1.47 -1.32
N CYS A 202 -5.50 1.72 -2.35
CA CYS A 202 -5.83 3.06 -2.82
C CYS A 202 -6.54 3.92 -1.76
N THR A 203 -7.12 3.29 -0.74
CA THR A 203 -7.66 3.91 0.49
C THR A 203 -6.69 4.88 1.16
N LYS A 204 -5.38 4.64 1.03
CA LYS A 204 -4.32 5.33 1.76
C LYS A 204 -3.85 6.55 0.98
N TYR A 205 -2.54 6.71 0.79
CA TYR A 205 -1.94 7.87 0.13
C TYR A 205 -2.49 8.20 -1.26
N LEU A 206 -2.82 7.18 -2.08
CA LEU A 206 -3.31 7.40 -3.44
C LEU A 206 -4.61 8.24 -3.45
N ASN A 207 -5.59 7.87 -2.62
CA ASN A 207 -6.75 8.73 -2.39
C ASN A 207 -6.37 9.92 -1.50
N GLY A 208 -5.90 9.65 -0.28
CA GLY A 208 -5.39 10.63 0.66
C GLY A 208 -6.42 11.50 1.36
N HIS A 209 -7.72 11.21 1.25
CA HIS A 209 -8.79 12.03 1.83
C HIS A 209 -9.73 11.23 2.75
N SER A 210 -9.35 9.99 3.09
CA SER A 210 -10.04 9.14 4.07
C SER A 210 -11.56 8.94 3.84
N ASP A 211 -11.99 9.05 2.58
CA ASP A 211 -13.38 8.98 2.14
C ASP A 211 -13.63 7.90 1.08
N LEU A 212 -12.64 7.01 0.85
CA LEU A 212 -12.68 5.95 -0.16
C LEU A 212 -12.02 4.68 0.36
N VAL A 213 -12.61 3.53 0.07
CA VAL A 213 -11.93 2.22 0.13
C VAL A 213 -11.75 1.68 -1.28
N SER A 214 -10.51 1.37 -1.66
CA SER A 214 -10.20 0.79 -2.97
C SER A 214 -8.81 0.13 -2.96
N GLY A 215 -8.53 -0.70 -3.96
CA GLY A 215 -7.22 -1.28 -4.21
C GLY A 215 -6.87 -1.26 -5.69
N VAL A 216 -5.62 -1.55 -6.00
CA VAL A 216 -5.17 -1.73 -7.38
C VAL A 216 -4.11 -2.81 -7.46
N VAL A 217 -4.11 -3.56 -8.56
CA VAL A 217 -2.98 -4.39 -8.99
C VAL A 217 -2.41 -3.78 -10.26
N VAL A 218 -1.13 -3.40 -10.24
CA VAL A 218 -0.39 -2.92 -11.41
C VAL A 218 0.54 -4.02 -11.91
N VAL A 219 0.63 -4.18 -13.23
CA VAL A 219 1.35 -5.30 -13.84
C VAL A 219 2.38 -4.83 -14.87
N LYS A 220 3.47 -5.59 -14.97
CA LYS A 220 4.56 -5.36 -15.93
C LYS A 220 4.41 -6.12 -17.25
N ASP A 221 3.60 -7.18 -17.29
CA ASP A 221 3.43 -8.07 -18.45
C ASP A 221 1.96 -8.19 -18.85
N SER A 222 1.70 -8.03 -20.16
CA SER A 222 0.38 -8.14 -20.80
C SER A 222 -0.32 -9.49 -20.55
N LYS A 223 0.44 -10.57 -20.35
CA LYS A 223 -0.16 -11.88 -20.05
C LYS A 223 -0.90 -11.86 -18.70
N TYR A 224 -0.31 -11.23 -17.67
CA TYR A 224 -0.93 -11.11 -16.35
C TYR A 224 -2.13 -10.17 -16.38
N LEU A 225 -2.05 -9.07 -17.15
CA LEU A 225 -3.16 -8.12 -17.29
C LEU A 225 -4.44 -8.81 -17.78
N SER A 226 -4.29 -9.70 -18.76
CA SER A 226 -5.42 -10.37 -19.41
C SER A 226 -6.10 -11.36 -18.44
N GLU A 227 -5.31 -12.16 -17.73
CA GLU A 227 -5.81 -13.10 -16.72
C GLU A 227 -6.47 -12.38 -15.54
N LEU A 228 -5.82 -11.36 -14.98
CA LEU A 228 -6.34 -10.58 -13.85
C LEU A 228 -7.63 -9.84 -14.23
N THR A 229 -7.71 -9.30 -15.44
CA THR A 229 -8.92 -8.62 -15.94
C THR A 229 -10.09 -9.60 -16.06
N TRP A 230 -9.83 -10.81 -16.56
CA TRP A 230 -10.84 -11.87 -16.64
C TRP A 230 -11.33 -12.27 -15.25
N TRP A 231 -10.42 -12.54 -14.31
CA TRP A 231 -10.77 -12.92 -12.94
C TRP A 231 -11.46 -11.80 -12.16
N ALA A 232 -11.06 -10.54 -12.32
CA ALA A 232 -11.72 -9.41 -11.67
C ALA A 232 -13.19 -9.29 -12.09
N ASN A 233 -13.48 -9.59 -13.37
CA ASN A 233 -14.84 -9.66 -13.90
C ASN A 233 -15.61 -10.87 -13.34
N VAL A 234 -14.99 -12.05 -13.31
CA VAL A 234 -15.60 -13.29 -12.76
C VAL A 234 -15.95 -13.14 -11.29
N LEU A 235 -15.05 -12.58 -10.49
CA LEU A 235 -15.23 -12.38 -9.05
C LEU A 235 -16.14 -11.19 -8.72
N GLY A 236 -16.34 -10.26 -9.65
CA GLY A 236 -17.20 -9.08 -9.44
C GLY A 236 -16.61 -8.06 -8.45
N ILE A 237 -15.28 -7.97 -8.36
CA ILE A 237 -14.57 -7.20 -7.33
C ILE A 237 -14.09 -5.82 -7.78
N SER A 238 -14.43 -5.40 -9.00
CA SER A 238 -13.97 -4.11 -9.56
C SER A 238 -14.53 -2.92 -8.78
N ALA A 239 -13.76 -1.84 -8.67
CA ALA A 239 -14.22 -0.62 -8.01
C ALA A 239 -15.39 0.05 -8.74
N SER A 240 -16.20 0.80 -7.99
CA SER A 240 -17.31 1.58 -8.54
C SER A 240 -16.77 2.75 -9.39
N ALA A 241 -17.60 3.26 -10.31
CA ALA A 241 -17.23 4.40 -11.15
C ALA A 241 -17.06 5.69 -10.32
N PHE A 242 -17.89 5.88 -9.28
CA PHE A 242 -17.80 7.03 -8.38
C PHE A 242 -16.51 7.00 -7.57
N ASP A 243 -16.20 5.85 -6.97
CA ASP A 243 -14.96 5.63 -6.21
C ASP A 243 -13.72 5.82 -7.08
N SER A 244 -13.78 5.36 -8.33
CA SER A 244 -12.71 5.58 -9.30
C SER A 244 -12.52 7.07 -9.56
N TYR A 245 -13.59 7.85 -9.71
CA TYR A 245 -13.48 9.30 -9.85
C TYR A 245 -12.89 9.98 -8.60
N GLN A 246 -13.32 9.58 -7.40
CA GLN A 246 -12.76 10.09 -6.14
C GLN A 246 -11.25 9.80 -6.05
N LEU A 247 -10.83 8.59 -6.40
CA LEU A 247 -9.43 8.22 -6.48
C LEU A 247 -8.65 9.09 -7.49
N LEU A 248 -9.21 9.30 -8.68
CA LEU A 248 -8.61 10.19 -9.69
C LEU A 248 -8.42 11.60 -9.13
N ARG A 249 -9.40 12.12 -8.41
CA ARG A 249 -9.35 13.43 -7.77
C ARG A 249 -8.24 13.48 -6.72
N GLY A 250 -8.14 12.45 -5.87
CA GLY A 250 -7.12 12.35 -4.82
C GLY A 250 -5.68 12.23 -5.34
N VAL A 251 -5.47 11.45 -6.41
CA VAL A 251 -4.14 11.23 -6.99
C VAL A 251 -3.53 12.52 -7.56
N ARG A 252 -4.36 13.48 -8.00
CA ARG A 252 -3.87 14.78 -8.51
C ARG A 252 -3.06 15.58 -7.50
N THR A 253 -3.33 15.39 -6.21
CA THR A 253 -2.58 16.03 -5.11
C THR A 253 -1.61 15.09 -4.40
N LEU A 254 -1.38 13.89 -4.94
CA LEU A 254 -0.51 12.88 -4.34
C LEU A 254 0.89 13.41 -4.00
N THR A 255 1.59 13.97 -4.99
CA THR A 255 2.95 14.47 -4.81
C THR A 255 3.04 15.62 -3.78
N PRO A 256 2.27 16.72 -3.89
CA PRO A 256 2.37 17.79 -2.90
C PRO A 256 1.98 17.32 -1.49
N ARG A 257 0.97 16.45 -1.34
CA ARG A 257 0.60 15.88 -0.03
C ARG A 257 1.75 15.08 0.58
N ILE A 258 2.24 14.07 -0.13
CA ILE A 258 3.27 13.16 0.40
C ILE A 258 4.56 13.88 0.76
N LEU A 259 4.98 14.88 -0.02
CA LEU A 259 6.18 15.66 0.29
C LEU A 259 6.01 16.48 1.57
N GLN A 260 4.83 17.10 1.76
CA GLN A 260 4.53 17.82 3.00
C GLN A 260 4.45 16.87 4.20
N GLN A 261 3.78 15.72 4.05
CA GLN A 261 3.68 14.70 5.10
C GLN A 261 5.07 14.19 5.51
N GLN A 262 5.96 13.92 4.55
CA GLN A 262 7.32 13.49 4.84
C GLN A 262 8.10 14.57 5.61
N ARG A 263 7.97 15.84 5.21
CA ARG A 263 8.61 16.95 5.92
C ARG A 263 8.13 17.05 7.36
N ASN A 264 6.80 17.01 7.57
CA ASN A 264 6.22 17.01 8.91
C ASN A 264 6.71 15.83 9.75
N ALA A 265 6.78 14.63 9.16
CA ALA A 265 7.30 13.45 9.86
C ALA A 265 8.77 13.62 10.26
N GLN A 266 9.61 14.19 9.39
CA GLN A 266 11.02 14.49 9.72
C GLN A 266 11.15 15.49 10.86
N ASP A 267 10.36 16.56 10.85
CA ASP A 267 10.34 17.56 11.93
C ASP A 267 9.93 16.92 13.27
N ILE A 268 8.89 16.08 13.26
CA ILE A 268 8.41 15.36 14.45
C ILE A 268 9.46 14.36 14.96
N ILE A 269 10.07 13.58 14.07
CA ILE A 269 11.08 12.58 14.46
C ILE A 269 12.29 13.23 15.10
N CYS A 270 12.80 14.33 14.52
CA CYS A 270 13.91 15.11 15.07
C CYS A 270 13.60 15.60 16.50
N PHE A 271 12.35 16.01 16.75
CA PHE A 271 11.90 16.35 18.09
C PHE A 271 11.86 15.12 19.02
N LEU A 272 11.23 14.01 18.59
CA LEU A 272 11.05 12.81 19.41
C LEU A 272 12.36 12.11 19.79
N GLU A 273 13.42 12.22 18.98
CA GLU A 273 14.76 11.67 19.31
C GLU A 273 15.32 12.23 20.64
N ASN A 274 14.83 13.39 21.07
CA ASN A 274 15.29 14.08 22.28
C ASN A 274 14.28 13.99 23.45
N VAL A 275 13.21 13.20 23.31
CA VAL A 275 12.14 13.09 24.32
C VAL A 275 12.36 11.89 25.23
N PRO A 276 12.57 12.07 26.56
CA PRO A 276 12.83 10.97 27.49
C PRO A 276 11.69 9.94 27.64
N GLN A 277 10.46 10.32 27.29
CA GLN A 277 9.28 9.47 27.31
C GLN A 277 9.23 8.50 26.12
N ILE A 278 10.07 8.70 25.10
CA ILE A 278 10.14 7.84 23.93
C ILE A 278 11.31 6.88 24.11
N GLU A 279 11.03 5.57 24.22
CA GLU A 279 12.09 4.57 24.42
C GLU A 279 12.75 4.15 23.11
N ILE A 280 11.93 3.92 22.08
CA ILE A 280 12.36 3.41 20.79
C ILE A 280 11.62 4.15 19.70
N LEU A 281 12.34 4.56 18.65
CA LEU A 281 11.77 5.12 17.43
C LEU A 281 12.01 4.17 16.26
N TYR A 282 10.96 3.94 15.49
CA TYR A 282 10.97 3.16 14.28
C TYR A 282 10.67 4.07 13.10
N TYR A 283 11.66 4.29 12.25
CA TYR A 283 11.52 5.02 10.99
C TYR A 283 12.62 4.59 10.02
N PRO A 284 12.33 4.36 8.72
CA PRO A 284 13.34 3.93 7.74
C PRO A 284 14.52 4.89 7.59
N GLY A 285 14.30 6.18 7.86
CA GLY A 285 15.32 7.22 7.74
C GLY A 285 16.28 7.34 8.93
N LEU A 286 16.09 6.58 10.01
CA LEU A 286 17.00 6.59 11.16
C LEU A 286 18.21 5.68 10.91
N LEU A 287 19.40 6.14 11.29
CA LEU A 287 20.66 5.40 11.07
C LEU A 287 20.72 4.05 11.81
N ASN A 288 19.98 3.92 12.91
CA ASN A 288 19.88 2.69 13.69
C ASN A 288 18.84 1.71 13.14
N ASN A 289 18.06 2.07 12.11
CA ASN A 289 17.17 1.15 11.44
C ASN A 289 18.01 0.13 10.64
N SER A 290 17.78 -1.16 10.88
CA SER A 290 18.53 -2.24 10.21
C SER A 290 18.41 -2.22 8.68
N GLY A 291 17.31 -1.66 8.17
CA GLY A 291 17.05 -1.49 6.76
C GLY A 291 17.43 -0.12 6.18
N TYR A 292 18.09 0.78 6.95
CA TYR A 292 18.43 2.14 6.51
C TYR A 292 19.15 2.18 5.17
N ASN A 293 20.22 1.39 5.00
CA ASN A 293 21.00 1.37 3.76
C ASN A 293 20.16 0.91 2.56
N ILE A 294 19.27 -0.07 2.78
CA ILE A 294 18.35 -0.57 1.76
C ILE A 294 17.35 0.54 1.41
N ALA A 295 16.78 1.22 2.40
CA ALA A 295 15.85 2.32 2.22
C ALA A 295 16.47 3.45 1.38
N VAL A 296 17.69 3.90 1.72
CA VAL A 296 18.45 4.90 0.97
C VAL A 296 18.67 4.47 -0.48
N GLN A 297 18.95 3.18 -0.72
CA GLN A 297 19.24 2.67 -2.05
C GLN A 297 17.99 2.56 -2.94
N GLN A 298 16.86 2.10 -2.40
CA GLN A 298 15.69 1.74 -3.20
C GLN A 298 14.51 2.72 -3.11
N GLN A 299 14.54 3.68 -2.18
CA GLN A 299 13.47 4.67 -1.96
C GLN A 299 13.93 6.08 -2.34
N ARG A 300 12.99 6.95 -2.72
CA ARG A 300 13.22 8.39 -3.02
C ARG A 300 12.90 9.31 -1.85
N GLY A 301 12.49 8.72 -0.73
CA GLY A 301 12.06 9.36 0.49
C GLY A 301 11.72 8.28 1.52
N PHE A 302 11.71 8.62 2.79
CA PHE A 302 11.47 7.67 3.89
C PHE A 302 9.99 7.60 4.32
N GLY A 303 9.13 8.40 3.69
CA GLY A 303 7.69 8.41 3.97
C GLY A 303 7.32 9.22 5.22
N ALA A 304 6.05 9.11 5.59
CA ALA A 304 5.44 9.90 6.67
C ALA A 304 4.74 9.06 7.75
N ILE A 305 5.10 7.78 7.80
CA ILE A 305 4.68 6.87 8.86
C ILE A 305 5.91 6.58 9.70
N PHE A 306 5.76 6.69 11.00
CA PHE A 306 6.74 6.25 11.98
C PHE A 306 6.01 5.55 13.13
N SER A 307 6.74 4.76 13.90
CA SER A 307 6.22 4.18 15.14
C SER A 307 7.17 4.48 16.28
N PHE A 308 6.67 4.42 17.51
CA PHE A 308 7.49 4.58 18.69
C PHE A 308 6.96 3.76 19.87
N GLU A 309 7.84 3.43 20.81
CA GLU A 309 7.44 2.86 22.09
C GLU A 309 7.45 3.92 23.18
N LEU A 310 6.32 4.03 23.87
CA LEU A 310 6.14 4.95 24.99
C LEU A 310 6.68 4.33 26.28
N ASP A 311 7.46 5.10 27.04
CA ASP A 311 7.85 4.78 28.40
C ASP A 311 6.63 4.97 29.32
N ILE A 312 5.87 3.88 29.48
CA ILE A 312 4.66 3.86 30.30
C ILE A 312 4.91 4.09 31.79
N THR A 313 6.18 4.09 32.23
CA THR A 313 6.53 4.45 33.61
C THR A 313 6.57 5.97 33.81
N LYS A 314 6.69 6.74 32.73
CA LYS A 314 6.72 8.20 32.73
C LYS A 314 5.37 8.81 32.34
N VAL A 315 4.66 8.20 31.41
CA VAL A 315 3.36 8.69 30.92
C VAL A 315 2.38 7.54 30.72
N SER A 316 1.20 7.64 31.32
CA SER A 316 0.12 6.67 31.08
C SER A 316 -0.36 6.73 29.63
N ILE A 317 -0.66 5.58 29.02
CA ILE A 317 -1.24 5.51 27.67
C ILE A 317 -2.55 6.30 27.59
N ASP A 318 -3.41 6.19 28.60
CA ASP A 318 -4.71 6.87 28.60
C ASP A 318 -4.54 8.40 28.68
N ASP A 319 -3.62 8.88 29.51
CA ASP A 319 -3.34 10.31 29.64
C ASP A 319 -2.72 10.86 28.36
N PHE A 320 -1.78 10.12 27.75
CA PHE A 320 -1.18 10.48 26.47
C PHE A 320 -2.24 10.60 25.38
N LEU A 321 -3.06 9.56 25.19
CA LEU A 321 -4.06 9.53 24.12
C LEU A 321 -5.18 10.56 24.34
N SER A 322 -5.65 10.75 25.57
CA SER A 322 -6.72 11.71 25.88
C SER A 322 -6.27 13.17 25.79
N SER A 323 -4.97 13.42 25.84
CA SER A 323 -4.39 14.76 25.74
C SER A 323 -4.13 15.23 24.30
N LEU A 324 -4.11 14.32 23.33
CA LEU A 324 -3.95 14.65 21.91
C LEU A 324 -5.21 15.32 21.35
N ARG A 325 -5.02 16.39 20.57
CA ARG A 325 -6.10 17.13 19.91
C ARG A 325 -6.05 17.07 18.40
N LEU A 326 -4.86 16.93 17.83
CA LEU A 326 -4.62 16.91 16.38
C LEU A 326 -4.43 15.50 15.84
N PHE A 327 -3.90 14.59 16.66
CA PHE A 327 -3.77 13.19 16.29
C PHE A 327 -5.04 12.42 16.64
N THR A 328 -5.82 12.07 15.63
CA THR A 328 -7.04 11.28 15.84
C THR A 328 -6.68 9.82 16.12
N LEU A 329 -7.16 9.27 17.23
CA LEU A 329 -7.03 7.84 17.53
C LEU A 329 -7.93 7.03 16.59
N ALA A 330 -7.35 6.50 15.51
CA ALA A 330 -8.09 5.75 14.51
C ALA A 330 -7.20 4.73 13.76
N GLU A 331 -7.84 3.75 13.15
CA GLU A 331 -7.17 2.91 12.15
C GLU A 331 -6.93 3.69 10.85
N SER A 332 -6.30 3.02 9.86
CA SER A 332 -5.88 3.61 8.58
C SER A 332 -4.68 4.56 8.68
N PHE A 333 -4.27 5.12 7.54
CA PHE A 333 -3.13 6.03 7.38
C PHE A 333 -3.16 6.67 5.99
N GLY A 334 -2.30 7.69 5.79
CA GLY A 334 -2.04 8.33 4.49
C GLY A 334 -3.07 9.38 4.06
N GLY A 335 -4.05 9.67 4.93
CA GLY A 335 -4.97 10.80 4.81
C GLY A 335 -4.27 12.14 4.99
N VAL A 336 -4.99 13.24 4.75
CA VAL A 336 -4.47 14.60 4.99
C VAL A 336 -4.38 14.93 6.47
N GLU A 337 -5.19 14.25 7.28
CA GLU A 337 -5.24 14.34 8.73
C GLU A 337 -4.21 13.43 9.41
N SER A 338 -3.67 13.91 10.53
CA SER A 338 -2.77 13.15 11.39
C SER A 338 -3.53 12.11 12.22
N LEU A 339 -3.09 10.85 12.16
CA LEU A 339 -3.68 9.73 12.90
C LEU A 339 -2.65 9.08 13.82
N ILE A 340 -3.11 8.59 14.96
CA ILE A 340 -2.35 7.70 15.82
C ILE A 340 -3.14 6.40 16.03
N ALA A 341 -2.42 5.28 16.06
CA ALA A 341 -3.01 3.98 16.30
C ALA A 341 -2.19 3.22 17.34
N HIS A 342 -2.88 2.48 18.21
CA HIS A 342 -2.26 1.50 19.10
C HIS A 342 -2.37 0.10 18.45
N PRO A 343 -1.30 -0.43 17.81
CA PRO A 343 -1.42 -1.60 16.96
C PRO A 343 -1.93 -2.85 17.69
N ALA A 344 -1.53 -3.04 18.95
CA ALA A 344 -1.91 -4.23 19.73
C ALA A 344 -3.42 -4.36 19.97
N THR A 345 -4.15 -3.25 20.14
CA THR A 345 -5.61 -3.25 20.40
C THR A 345 -6.46 -2.86 19.19
N MET A 346 -5.83 -2.39 18.10
CA MET A 346 -6.52 -1.93 16.90
C MET A 346 -6.09 -2.75 15.67
N THR A 347 -5.16 -2.22 14.88
CA THR A 347 -4.81 -2.75 13.55
C THR A 347 -4.28 -4.19 13.52
N HIS A 348 -3.71 -4.68 14.63
CA HIS A 348 -3.17 -6.03 14.76
C HIS A 348 -3.87 -6.83 15.88
N ALA A 349 -5.04 -6.39 16.34
CA ALA A 349 -5.83 -7.10 17.36
C ALA A 349 -6.25 -8.51 16.92
N ALA A 350 -6.32 -8.75 15.60
CA ALA A 350 -6.64 -10.06 15.04
C ALA A 350 -5.49 -11.09 15.12
N MET A 351 -4.26 -10.65 15.39
CA MET A 351 -3.12 -11.55 15.62
C MET A 351 -3.11 -12.00 17.07
N SER A 352 -2.84 -13.29 17.32
CA SER A 352 -2.65 -13.77 18.69
C SER A 352 -1.46 -13.06 19.34
N LYS A 353 -1.44 -13.01 20.69
CA LYS A 353 -0.36 -12.34 21.41
C LYS A 353 1.00 -12.94 21.04
N GLU A 354 1.10 -14.25 20.91
CA GLU A 354 2.33 -14.96 20.56
C GLU A 354 2.84 -14.57 19.17
N VAL A 355 1.93 -14.34 18.21
CA VAL A 355 2.30 -13.88 16.86
C VAL A 355 2.74 -12.42 16.91
N ARG A 356 2.07 -11.56 17.68
CA ARG A 356 2.49 -10.16 17.88
C ARG A 356 3.86 -10.07 18.53
N ASP A 357 4.10 -10.85 19.59
CA ASP A 357 5.38 -10.89 20.30
C ASP A 357 6.51 -11.34 19.37
N ARG A 358 6.28 -12.36 18.53
CA ARG A 358 7.24 -12.79 17.50
C ARG A 358 7.50 -11.72 16.44
N ALA A 359 6.46 -10.96 16.08
CA ALA A 359 6.60 -9.84 15.17
C ALA A 359 7.26 -8.61 15.83
N GLY A 360 7.44 -8.58 17.15
CA GLY A 360 8.00 -7.44 17.89
C GLY A 360 6.99 -6.32 18.17
N ILE A 361 5.69 -6.61 18.11
CA ILE A 361 4.63 -5.62 18.34
C ILE A 361 4.30 -5.61 19.85
N SER A 362 4.86 -4.64 20.58
CA SER A 362 4.61 -4.48 22.01
C SER A 362 3.27 -3.78 22.30
N ASP A 363 2.78 -3.93 23.54
CA ASP A 363 1.58 -3.22 24.05
C ASP A 363 1.86 -1.74 24.39
N ARG A 364 3.07 -1.24 24.06
CA ARG A 364 3.49 0.16 24.25
C ARG A 364 3.77 0.86 22.93
N LEU A 365 3.57 0.14 21.82
CA LEU A 365 3.86 0.63 20.48
C LEU A 365 2.72 1.53 20.01
N PHE A 366 3.08 2.69 19.48
CA PHE A 366 2.17 3.57 18.75
C PHE A 366 2.67 3.74 17.33
N ARG A 367 1.73 3.74 16.38
CA ARG A 367 2.01 4.07 14.98
C ARG A 367 1.37 5.40 14.66
N VAL A 368 2.14 6.30 14.07
CA VAL A 368 1.70 7.63 13.66
C VAL A 368 1.66 7.72 12.14
N SER A 369 0.54 8.18 11.60
CA SER A 369 0.40 8.61 10.22
C SER A 369 0.37 10.13 10.21
N VAL A 370 1.45 10.76 9.75
CA VAL A 370 1.54 12.23 9.76
C VAL A 370 0.77 12.83 8.59
N GLY A 371 -0.09 13.81 8.91
CA GLY A 371 -0.87 14.58 7.96
C GLY A 371 -0.13 15.80 7.41
N ILE A 372 -0.90 16.74 6.85
CA ILE A 372 -0.40 17.99 6.23
C ILE A 372 -0.69 19.24 7.07
N GLU A 373 -1.03 19.07 8.35
CA GLU A 373 -1.13 20.17 9.31
C GLU A 373 0.21 20.92 9.47
N ASP A 374 0.22 22.06 10.17
CA ASP A 374 1.47 22.74 10.51
C ASP A 374 2.33 21.87 11.44
N SER A 375 3.61 21.69 11.10
CA SER A 375 4.48 20.80 11.89
C SER A 375 4.73 21.30 13.30
N ASN A 376 4.68 22.62 13.55
CA ASN A 376 4.84 23.16 14.90
C ASN A 376 3.61 22.85 15.77
N ASP A 377 2.42 22.90 15.19
CA ASP A 377 1.18 22.56 15.89
C ASP A 377 1.17 21.06 16.26
N LEU A 378 1.59 20.19 15.33
CA LEU A 378 1.73 18.75 15.60
C LEU A 378 2.74 18.45 16.71
N ILE A 379 3.91 19.10 16.68
CA ILE A 379 4.92 18.95 17.74
C ILE A 379 4.40 19.51 19.06
N TYR A 380 3.69 20.63 19.05
CA TYR A 380 3.09 21.23 20.25
C TYR A 380 2.06 20.29 20.89
N ASP A 381 1.19 19.68 20.09
CA ASP A 381 0.20 18.71 20.58
C ASP A 381 0.88 17.48 21.22
N LEU A 382 1.95 16.97 20.60
CA LEU A 382 2.76 15.89 21.17
C LEU A 382 3.45 16.31 22.48
N LYS A 383 4.02 17.53 22.56
CA LYS A 383 4.63 18.05 23.80
C LYS A 383 3.63 18.10 24.95
N ASN A 384 2.42 18.59 24.66
CA ASN A 384 1.33 18.62 25.62
C ASN A 384 0.98 17.20 26.10
N ALA A 385 0.77 16.27 25.17
CA ALA A 385 0.39 14.89 25.48
C ALA A 385 1.49 14.12 26.24
N LEU A 386 2.76 14.45 26.02
CA LEU A 386 3.90 13.85 26.72
C LEU A 386 4.22 14.51 28.06
N GLY A 387 3.52 15.58 28.43
CA GLY A 387 3.73 16.31 29.69
C GLY A 387 5.06 17.08 29.76
N ILE A 388 5.54 17.59 28.62
CA ILE A 388 6.83 18.29 28.49
C ILE A 388 6.71 19.76 28.08
N MET A 389 5.53 20.36 28.32
CA MET A 389 5.34 21.80 28.15
C MET A 389 5.85 22.60 29.34
#